data_AF-A0A8J4BVY2-F1
#
_entry.id   AF-A0A8J4BVY2-F1
#
_cell.length_a   1.000
_cell.length_b   1.000
_cell.length_c   1.000
_cell.angle_alpha   90.00
_cell.angle_beta   90.00
_cell.angle_gamma   90.00
#
_symmetry.space_group_name_H-M   'P 1'
#
loop_
_entity.id
_entity.type
_entity.pdbx_description
1 polymer ?
#
loop_
_entity_poly.entity_id
_entity_poly.type
_entity_poly.pdbx_seq_one_letter_code
_entity_poly.pdbx_strand_id
1 'polypeptide(L)'
;MVGAMDAQIGRELVAADVPCFAMYQSGSNHSGVGSDHLQWGGEAFHKMGRQKITLAQMFLGLGMDLLLVDVDAVLLGDVMEYFGRYPQADILVTSDQLASTIDPGDPGLELPDKAQSPMNIGLMFFRYSDRTVNFVDSWLNAINADPKYWDQNAFNDLARQGWDPVSKVHPNQKRVFMGANGTLGVGVLPVASFSGGHTFYVQRLYEVQRVKPYAVHCTFQYGANPGKRNRLREAMLFDDPPSYYMDDSFVSVELRKVPSATWPEHSAKNSSAMKRYHFRGLDMQLGAVWQAMRVAAVTNRSVIIPKLACYCDKYWTELDQCRVPGATQTRIPFLCPMDHVLDPIFMDDGASDFKVRWREHSFLENPRCPDWVKRSRVTFYSSATATRPVERWVVQEGGLVVLLPTNLTDGDIREMLKPYYAFKVWHIKEPEKFFGGFDDKKLAAAVESRIEHLQPVMPPDPAPPPPPLANSTAPVPVQTAGHDGTVDASTNTATTGVATTNEVTGTNAQTGSSTAALPER
;
A
#
# COMPACT_ATOMS: atom_id res chain seq x y z
N MET A 1 23.90 5.18 -12.91
CA MET A 1 24.79 5.00 -11.74
C MET A 1 23.94 4.99 -10.48
N VAL A 2 24.39 4.31 -9.42
CA VAL A 2 23.68 4.24 -8.13
C VAL A 2 24.39 5.10 -7.09
N GLY A 3 23.64 5.98 -6.41
CA GLY A 3 24.14 6.75 -5.29
C GLY A 3 24.21 5.88 -4.04
N ALA A 4 25.42 5.53 -3.60
CA ALA A 4 25.62 4.77 -2.38
C ALA A 4 25.37 5.66 -1.16
N MET A 5 24.39 5.30 -0.32
CA MET A 5 23.98 6.11 0.84
C MET A 5 24.88 5.95 2.06
N ASP A 6 25.65 4.87 2.12
CA ASP A 6 26.67 4.61 3.15
C ASP A 6 27.86 3.82 2.57
N ALA A 7 28.93 3.72 3.36
CA ALA A 7 30.17 3.07 2.94
C ALA A 7 30.04 1.55 2.76
N GLN A 8 29.12 0.89 3.48
CA GLN A 8 28.85 -0.53 3.29
C GLN A 8 28.17 -0.77 1.95
N ILE A 9 27.08 -0.05 1.66
CA ILE A 9 26.39 -0.09 0.37
C ILE A 9 27.39 0.21 -0.77
N GLY A 10 28.25 1.21 -0.59
CA GLY A 10 29.29 1.51 -1.58
C GLY A 10 30.23 0.35 -1.86
N ARG A 11 30.71 -0.35 -0.81
CA ARG A 11 31.56 -1.54 -0.98
C ARG A 11 30.82 -2.69 -1.66
N GLU A 12 29.56 -2.91 -1.30
CA GLU A 12 28.73 -3.98 -1.90
C GLU A 12 28.47 -3.71 -3.38
N LEU A 13 28.15 -2.46 -3.77
CA LEU A 13 27.97 -2.06 -5.17
C LEU A 13 29.25 -2.24 -5.99
N VAL A 14 30.41 -1.85 -5.44
CA VAL A 14 31.71 -2.07 -6.10
C VAL A 14 32.02 -3.56 -6.23
N ALA A 15 31.78 -4.36 -5.19
CA ALA A 15 31.98 -5.80 -5.24
C ALA A 15 31.07 -6.49 -6.25
N ALA A 16 29.89 -5.91 -6.53
CA ALA A 16 28.94 -6.37 -7.53
C ALA A 16 29.17 -5.77 -8.94
N ASP A 17 30.24 -5.01 -9.16
CA ASP A 17 30.54 -4.30 -10.43
C ASP A 17 29.40 -3.36 -10.89
N VAL A 18 28.67 -2.77 -9.93
CA VAL A 18 27.60 -1.80 -10.22
C VAL A 18 28.19 -0.39 -10.24
N PRO A 19 28.06 0.36 -11.36
CA PRO A 19 28.51 1.74 -11.44
C PRO A 19 27.84 2.62 -10.37
N CYS A 20 28.63 3.10 -9.42
CA CYS A 20 28.14 3.82 -8.26
C CYS A 20 28.99 5.05 -7.93
N PHE A 21 28.43 5.96 -7.13
CA PHE A 21 29.12 7.11 -6.57
C PHE A 21 28.75 7.26 -5.09
N ALA A 22 29.64 7.83 -4.29
CA ALA A 22 29.40 8.01 -2.86
C ALA A 22 28.48 9.22 -2.60
N MET A 23 27.41 9.01 -1.83
CA MET A 23 26.59 10.08 -1.22
C MET A 23 26.87 10.25 0.28
N TYR A 24 27.82 9.47 0.83
CA TYR A 24 28.14 9.39 2.26
C TYR A 24 29.46 10.04 2.69
N GLN A 25 30.33 10.47 1.76
CA GLN A 25 31.63 11.03 2.14
C GLN A 25 31.50 12.48 2.67
N SER A 26 32.29 12.78 3.70
CA SER A 26 32.30 14.06 4.43
C SER A 26 32.68 15.25 3.54
N GLY A 27 31.78 16.22 3.44
CA GLY A 27 31.90 17.49 2.72
C GLY A 27 30.54 18.18 2.62
N SER A 28 30.40 19.25 1.84
CA SER A 28 29.08 19.83 1.49
C SER A 28 28.13 18.81 0.84
N ASN A 29 28.66 17.65 0.44
CA ASN A 29 27.99 16.56 -0.27
C ASN A 29 27.77 15.30 0.60
N HIS A 30 27.66 15.42 1.93
CA HIS A 30 27.11 14.33 2.77
C HIS A 30 25.57 14.33 2.82
N SER A 31 24.93 13.16 2.70
CA SER A 31 23.47 13.01 2.82
C SER A 31 22.96 13.25 4.25
N GLY A 32 23.86 13.14 5.25
CA GLY A 32 23.49 13.11 6.66
C GLY A 32 22.81 11.80 7.09
N VAL A 33 22.78 10.80 6.21
CA VAL A 33 22.16 9.50 6.45
C VAL A 33 23.23 8.54 6.98
N GLY A 34 23.05 8.08 8.21
CA GLY A 34 23.81 6.96 8.78
C GLY A 34 23.18 5.62 8.44
N SER A 35 23.62 4.54 9.09
CA SER A 35 23.00 3.20 8.99
C SER A 35 21.58 3.13 9.56
N ASP A 36 21.11 4.20 10.20
CA ASP A 36 19.81 4.27 10.86
C ASP A 36 18.69 4.64 9.88
N HIS A 37 17.45 4.27 10.22
CA HIS A 37 16.28 4.55 9.39
C HIS A 37 16.12 6.04 9.07
N LEU A 38 16.00 6.36 7.78
CA LEU A 38 15.60 7.67 7.30
C LEU A 38 14.20 8.02 7.81
N GLN A 39 14.12 8.94 8.78
CA GLN A 39 12.86 9.48 9.25
C GLN A 39 12.27 10.44 8.22
N TRP A 40 11.05 10.15 7.77
CA TRP A 40 10.31 11.03 6.86
C TRP A 40 10.13 12.43 7.47
N GLY A 41 10.47 13.48 6.72
CA GLY A 41 10.39 14.87 7.16
C GLY A 41 11.47 15.33 8.15
N GLY A 42 12.47 14.49 8.45
CA GLY A 42 13.59 14.86 9.32
C GLY A 42 14.68 15.69 8.64
N GLU A 43 15.66 16.19 9.41
CA GLU A 43 16.77 17.00 8.88
C GLU A 43 17.60 16.25 7.83
N ALA A 44 17.95 14.98 8.11
CA ALA A 44 18.66 14.12 7.16
C ALA A 44 17.85 13.86 5.87
N PHE A 45 16.52 13.78 5.97
CA PHE A 45 15.63 13.63 4.82
C PHE A 45 15.65 14.88 3.92
N HIS A 46 15.52 16.08 4.50
CA HIS A 46 15.63 17.34 3.75
C HIS A 46 17.01 17.54 3.13
N LYS A 47 18.05 17.11 3.82
CA LYS A 47 19.43 17.17 3.33
C LYS A 47 19.66 16.24 2.14
N MET A 48 19.19 15.01 2.22
CA MET A 48 19.22 14.06 1.10
C MET A 48 18.48 14.61 -0.13
N GLY A 49 17.28 15.18 0.04
CA GLY A 49 16.54 15.81 -1.05
C GLY A 49 17.35 16.88 -1.79
N ARG A 50 18.13 17.70 -1.06
CA ARG A 50 19.02 18.72 -1.68
C ARG A 50 20.13 18.12 -2.51
N GLN A 51 20.71 17.01 -2.06
CA GLN A 51 21.74 16.32 -2.83
C GLN A 51 21.18 15.78 -4.14
N LYS A 52 19.96 15.23 -4.09
CA LYS A 52 19.26 14.75 -5.27
C LYS A 52 19.18 15.85 -6.34
N ILE A 53 18.82 17.07 -5.93
CA ILE A 53 18.67 18.20 -6.86
C ILE A 53 20.03 18.74 -7.30
N THR A 54 21.03 18.74 -6.42
CA THR A 54 22.42 19.11 -6.76
C THR A 54 23.00 18.17 -7.83
N LEU A 55 22.73 16.87 -7.73
CA LEU A 55 23.11 15.90 -8.77
C LEU A 55 22.41 16.20 -10.08
N ALA A 56 21.10 16.53 -10.03
CA ALA A 56 20.37 16.90 -11.22
C ALA A 56 20.98 18.13 -11.92
N GLN A 57 21.29 19.18 -11.15
CA GLN A 57 21.97 20.37 -11.64
C GLN A 57 23.31 20.03 -12.29
N MET A 58 24.12 19.19 -11.64
CA MET A 58 25.44 18.79 -12.14
C MET A 58 25.34 18.04 -13.48
N PHE A 59 24.50 17.01 -13.59
CA PHE A 59 24.40 16.23 -14.83
C PHE A 59 23.80 17.03 -15.98
N LEU A 60 22.78 17.85 -15.71
CA LEU A 60 22.23 18.75 -16.72
C LEU A 60 23.25 19.83 -17.13
N GLY A 61 24.04 20.36 -16.20
CA GLY A 61 25.12 21.31 -16.48
C GLY A 61 26.25 20.73 -17.34
N LEU A 62 26.40 19.40 -17.35
CA LEU A 62 27.32 18.67 -18.25
C LEU A 62 26.72 18.39 -19.63
N GLY A 63 25.51 18.85 -19.92
CA GLY A 63 24.86 18.64 -21.22
C GLY A 63 24.16 17.29 -21.37
N MET A 64 23.83 16.61 -20.26
CA MET A 64 23.25 15.26 -20.29
C MET A 64 21.75 15.27 -20.00
N ASP A 65 20.98 14.47 -20.75
CA ASP A 65 19.64 14.04 -20.34
C ASP A 65 19.76 13.20 -19.06
N LEU A 66 18.79 13.33 -18.15
CA LEU A 66 18.84 12.70 -16.84
C LEU A 66 17.56 11.92 -16.56
N LEU A 67 17.69 10.63 -16.29
CA LEU A 67 16.68 9.83 -15.59
C LEU A 67 17.07 9.72 -14.12
N LEU A 68 16.28 10.36 -13.27
CA LEU A 68 16.44 10.36 -11.82
C LEU A 68 15.39 9.42 -11.20
N VAL A 69 15.84 8.45 -10.40
CA VAL A 69 14.99 7.42 -9.81
C VAL A 69 15.40 7.20 -8.36
N ASP A 70 14.44 7.24 -7.45
CA ASP A 70 14.64 6.89 -6.04
C ASP A 70 14.94 5.37 -5.93
N VAL A 71 15.71 4.98 -4.92
CA VAL A 71 16.22 3.60 -4.76
C VAL A 71 15.14 2.55 -4.47
N ASP A 72 13.94 2.98 -4.12
CA ASP A 72 12.77 2.16 -3.86
C ASP A 72 11.72 2.22 -4.99
N ALA A 73 12.16 2.61 -6.20
CA ALA A 73 11.44 2.40 -7.43
C ALA A 73 12.02 1.25 -8.25
N VAL A 74 11.16 0.50 -8.94
CA VAL A 74 11.54 -0.61 -9.83
C VAL A 74 11.04 -0.30 -11.23
N LEU A 75 11.95 -0.36 -12.20
CA LEU A 75 11.63 -0.26 -13.63
C LEU A 75 11.23 -1.64 -14.15
N LEU A 76 10.06 -1.73 -14.78
CA LEU A 76 9.42 -2.96 -15.24
C LEU A 76 9.42 -3.09 -16.78
N GLY A 77 9.87 -2.05 -17.48
CA GLY A 77 9.96 -2.01 -18.93
C GLY A 77 10.91 -0.92 -19.41
N ASP A 78 11.01 -0.77 -20.73
CA ASP A 78 11.82 0.28 -21.34
C ASP A 78 11.14 1.65 -21.18
N VAL A 79 11.56 2.37 -20.14
CA VAL A 79 11.03 3.71 -19.85
C VAL A 79 11.57 4.77 -20.82
N MET A 80 12.76 4.56 -21.37
CA MET A 80 13.37 5.52 -22.30
C MET A 80 12.65 5.53 -23.64
N GLU A 81 12.25 4.35 -24.13
CA GLU A 81 11.35 4.22 -25.29
C GLU A 81 10.03 4.97 -25.05
N TYR A 82 9.43 4.80 -23.87
CA TYR A 82 8.20 5.51 -23.50
C TYR A 82 8.39 7.03 -23.53
N PHE A 83 9.48 7.54 -22.93
CA PHE A 83 9.77 8.97 -22.84
C PHE A 83 10.04 9.60 -24.22
N GLY A 84 10.65 8.84 -25.14
CA GLY A 84 10.91 9.26 -26.52
C GLY A 84 9.65 9.67 -27.30
N ARG A 85 8.46 9.24 -26.85
CA ARG A 85 7.16 9.60 -27.46
C ARG A 85 6.75 11.06 -27.18
N TYR A 86 7.41 11.73 -26.23
CA TYR A 86 7.08 13.10 -25.80
C TYR A 86 8.30 14.03 -25.89
N PRO A 87 8.85 14.30 -27.08
CA PRO A 87 9.95 15.24 -27.24
C PRO A 87 9.58 16.68 -26.85
N GLN A 88 8.28 16.98 -26.69
CA GLN A 88 7.75 18.28 -26.27
C GLN A 88 7.86 18.52 -24.76
N ALA A 89 8.04 17.48 -23.94
CA ALA A 89 8.15 17.60 -22.49
C ALA A 89 9.61 17.81 -22.10
N ASP A 90 9.96 18.96 -21.54
CA ASP A 90 11.28 19.19 -20.93
C ASP A 90 11.47 18.28 -19.70
N ILE A 91 10.39 18.04 -18.95
CA ILE A 91 10.35 17.13 -17.81
C ILE A 91 9.15 16.16 -17.93
N LEU A 92 9.40 14.88 -17.70
CA LEU A 92 8.37 13.88 -17.43
C LEU A 92 8.48 13.44 -15.97
N VAL A 93 7.34 13.38 -15.26
CA VAL A 93 7.32 13.15 -13.82
C VAL A 93 6.17 12.25 -13.41
N THR A 94 6.39 11.39 -12.42
CA THR A 94 5.33 10.58 -11.79
C THR A 94 4.36 11.41 -10.97
N SER A 95 3.28 10.81 -10.48
CA SER A 95 2.26 11.50 -9.68
C SER A 95 1.77 10.66 -8.50
N ASP A 96 1.45 11.33 -7.40
CA ASP A 96 0.77 10.75 -6.24
C ASP A 96 -0.76 10.66 -6.42
N GLN A 97 -1.25 10.92 -7.64
CA GLN A 97 -2.66 10.74 -8.00
C GLN A 97 -3.08 9.27 -7.81
N LEU A 98 -4.22 9.06 -7.15
CA LEU A 98 -4.75 7.73 -6.84
C LEU A 98 -5.81 7.24 -7.85
N ALA A 99 -6.01 7.96 -8.95
CA ALA A 99 -6.91 7.58 -10.03
C ALA A 99 -6.34 8.03 -11.38
N SER A 100 -6.50 7.19 -12.40
CA SER A 100 -6.18 7.53 -13.79
C SER A 100 -7.13 8.62 -14.27
N THR A 101 -6.60 9.62 -14.96
CA THR A 101 -7.39 10.69 -15.58
C THR A 101 -7.70 10.40 -17.06
N ILE A 102 -7.11 9.33 -17.60
CA ILE A 102 -7.27 8.85 -18.97
C ILE A 102 -8.10 7.56 -19.02
N ASP A 103 -8.65 7.28 -20.20
CA ASP A 103 -9.52 6.13 -20.46
C ASP A 103 -8.75 4.80 -20.51
N PRO A 104 -9.39 3.66 -20.17
CA PRO A 104 -8.77 2.36 -20.29
C PRO A 104 -8.27 2.05 -21.71
N GLY A 105 -7.03 1.58 -21.80
CA GLY A 105 -6.32 1.28 -23.05
C GLY A 105 -5.54 2.47 -23.62
N ASP A 106 -5.69 3.68 -23.07
CA ASP A 106 -4.87 4.84 -23.44
C ASP A 106 -3.51 4.77 -22.71
N PRO A 107 -2.38 4.65 -23.43
CA PRO A 107 -1.05 4.58 -22.83
C PRO A 107 -0.37 5.96 -22.77
N GLY A 108 -1.14 7.04 -22.86
CA GLY A 108 -0.66 8.41 -22.93
C GLY A 108 -0.30 9.03 -21.58
N LEU A 109 0.16 10.28 -21.59
CA LEU A 109 0.29 11.09 -20.37
C LEU A 109 -1.10 11.33 -19.74
N GLU A 110 -1.13 11.63 -18.44
CA GLU A 110 -2.33 12.09 -17.76
C GLU A 110 -2.84 13.41 -18.35
N LEU A 111 -4.13 13.70 -18.19
CA LEU A 111 -4.74 14.95 -18.62
C LEU A 111 -4.35 16.08 -17.64
N PRO A 112 -3.67 17.14 -18.10
CA PRO A 112 -3.14 18.17 -17.20
C PRO A 112 -4.19 18.88 -16.33
N ASP A 113 -5.41 19.04 -16.84
CA ASP A 113 -6.51 19.69 -16.13
C ASP A 113 -7.08 18.84 -14.99
N LYS A 114 -6.86 17.52 -15.05
CA LYS A 114 -7.36 16.53 -14.07
C LYS A 114 -6.27 15.96 -13.17
N ALA A 115 -5.01 15.99 -13.59
CA ALA A 115 -3.84 15.49 -12.86
C ALA A 115 -3.36 16.50 -11.81
N GLN A 116 -4.23 16.84 -10.86
CA GLN A 116 -4.02 17.94 -9.91
C GLN A 116 -3.32 17.51 -8.61
N SER A 117 -3.29 16.21 -8.31
CA SER A 117 -2.51 15.68 -7.19
C SER A 117 -1.02 16.04 -7.32
N PRO A 118 -0.25 16.07 -6.21
CA PRO A 118 1.17 16.36 -6.26
C PRO A 118 1.91 15.45 -7.26
N MET A 119 2.76 16.06 -8.07
CA MET A 119 3.73 15.34 -8.89
C MET A 119 4.78 14.73 -7.95
N ASN A 120 4.99 13.42 -8.10
CA ASN A 120 5.93 12.65 -7.30
C ASN A 120 7.31 12.70 -7.95
N ILE A 121 8.33 13.13 -7.19
CA ILE A 121 9.69 13.34 -7.69
C ILE A 121 10.61 12.11 -7.54
N GLY A 122 10.05 10.94 -7.27
CA GLY A 122 10.81 9.69 -7.12
C GLY A 122 11.14 9.00 -8.44
N LEU A 123 10.51 9.40 -9.54
CA LEU A 123 10.92 9.04 -10.90
C LEU A 123 10.67 10.22 -11.83
N MET A 124 11.75 10.76 -12.38
CA MET A 124 11.73 11.95 -13.22
C MET A 124 12.68 11.78 -14.40
N PHE A 125 12.23 12.18 -15.59
CA PHE A 125 13.09 12.32 -16.75
C PHE A 125 13.22 13.79 -17.11
N PHE A 126 14.46 14.25 -17.28
CA PHE A 126 14.81 15.61 -17.66
C PHE A 126 15.52 15.55 -19.00
N ARG A 127 15.03 16.33 -19.97
CA ARG A 127 15.77 16.60 -21.19
C ARG A 127 16.70 17.78 -20.95
N TYR A 128 17.95 17.63 -21.37
CA TYR A 128 18.91 18.71 -21.33
C TYR A 128 18.46 19.87 -22.22
N SER A 129 18.34 21.04 -21.61
CA SER A 129 18.14 22.33 -22.29
C SER A 129 18.40 23.46 -21.30
N ASP A 130 18.62 24.68 -21.80
CA ASP A 130 18.72 25.87 -20.96
C ASP A 130 17.47 26.07 -20.09
N ARG A 131 16.28 25.69 -20.59
CA ARG A 131 15.02 25.77 -19.83
C ARG A 131 15.06 24.87 -18.59
N THR A 132 15.48 23.63 -18.77
CA THR A 132 15.56 22.63 -17.70
C THR A 132 16.64 23.00 -16.69
N VAL A 133 17.81 23.46 -17.13
CA VAL A 133 18.91 23.93 -16.26
C VAL A 133 18.43 25.10 -15.39
N ASN A 134 17.85 26.13 -16.00
CA ASN A 134 17.34 27.31 -15.27
C ASN A 134 16.25 26.94 -14.25
N PHE A 135 15.39 25.98 -14.58
CA PHE A 135 14.38 25.48 -13.66
C PHE A 135 14.99 24.74 -12.46
N VAL A 136 15.95 23.85 -12.71
CA VAL A 136 16.64 23.11 -11.63
C VAL A 136 17.45 24.05 -10.75
N ASP A 137 18.10 25.08 -11.31
CA ASP A 137 18.77 26.13 -10.54
C ASP A 137 17.80 26.87 -9.63
N SER A 138 16.63 27.24 -10.15
CA SER A 138 15.57 27.89 -9.37
C SER A 138 15.06 26.99 -8.26
N TRP A 139 14.92 25.70 -8.53
CA TRP A 139 14.50 24.71 -7.54
C TRP A 139 15.52 24.52 -6.43
N LEU A 140 16.80 24.38 -6.79
CA LEU A 140 17.89 24.26 -5.81
C LEU A 140 18.01 25.52 -4.95
N ASN A 141 17.88 26.71 -5.56
CA ASN A 141 17.87 27.98 -4.83
C ASN A 141 16.70 28.06 -3.85
N ALA A 142 15.49 27.69 -4.29
CA ALA A 142 14.30 27.73 -3.45
C ALA A 142 14.42 26.81 -2.23
N ILE A 143 14.85 25.56 -2.43
CA ILE A 143 15.05 24.68 -1.28
C ILE A 143 16.17 25.22 -0.41
N ASN A 144 17.31 25.68 -0.94
CA ASN A 144 18.44 26.16 -0.13
C ASN A 144 18.15 27.43 0.67
N ALA A 145 17.17 28.23 0.24
CA ALA A 145 16.70 29.39 0.99
C ALA A 145 15.92 29.02 2.26
N ASP A 146 15.28 27.84 2.31
CA ASP A 146 14.55 27.36 3.49
C ASP A 146 14.87 25.88 3.78
N PRO A 147 15.58 25.57 4.90
CA PRO A 147 15.94 24.19 5.25
C PRO A 147 14.72 23.26 5.39
N LYS A 148 13.53 23.78 5.72
CA LYS A 148 12.29 23.01 5.90
C LYS A 148 11.50 22.83 4.61
N TYR A 149 11.83 23.56 3.55
CA TYR A 149 11.09 23.44 2.30
C TYR A 149 11.40 22.10 1.64
N TRP A 150 10.39 21.23 1.60
CA TRP A 150 10.51 19.91 1.03
C TRP A 150 10.70 20.00 -0.49
N ASP A 151 11.67 19.26 -1.04
CA ASP A 151 12.04 19.26 -2.45
C ASP A 151 10.85 18.95 -3.37
N GLN A 152 10.01 17.98 -3.01
CA GLN A 152 8.80 17.67 -3.78
C GLN A 152 7.81 18.84 -3.82
N ASN A 153 7.59 19.51 -2.68
CA ASN A 153 6.70 20.67 -2.62
C ASN A 153 7.27 21.82 -3.45
N ALA A 154 8.56 22.10 -3.31
CA ALA A 154 9.25 23.13 -4.09
C ALA A 154 9.16 22.86 -5.60
N PHE A 155 9.33 21.62 -6.04
CA PHE A 155 9.13 21.26 -7.44
C PHE A 155 7.70 21.56 -7.90
N ASN A 156 6.70 21.10 -7.14
CA ASN A 156 5.30 21.29 -7.49
C ASN A 156 4.93 22.78 -7.56
N ASP A 157 5.35 23.58 -6.58
CA ASP A 157 5.06 25.02 -6.52
C ASP A 157 5.71 25.74 -7.70
N LEU A 158 6.99 25.49 -7.98
CA LEU A 158 7.73 26.11 -9.08
C LEU A 158 7.20 25.66 -10.46
N ALA A 159 7.00 24.36 -10.66
CA ALA A 159 6.49 23.82 -11.92
C ALA A 159 5.07 24.32 -12.21
N ARG A 160 4.25 24.56 -11.17
CA ARG A 160 2.88 25.08 -11.29
C ARG A 160 2.78 26.61 -11.22
N GLN A 161 3.90 27.34 -11.26
CA GLN A 161 3.80 28.81 -11.39
C GLN A 161 3.12 29.19 -12.71
N GLY A 162 2.10 30.05 -12.62
CA GLY A 162 1.32 30.47 -13.78
C GLY A 162 0.52 29.34 -14.43
N TRP A 163 0.26 28.26 -13.70
CA TRP A 163 -0.42 27.05 -14.17
C TRP A 163 -1.82 27.34 -14.71
N ASP A 164 -1.98 27.07 -15.99
CA ASP A 164 -3.24 27.08 -16.71
C ASP A 164 -3.23 25.82 -17.59
N PRO A 165 -3.60 24.66 -17.02
CA PRO A 165 -3.47 23.36 -17.69
C PRO A 165 -4.38 23.18 -18.90
N VAL A 166 -5.28 24.14 -19.16
CA VAL A 166 -6.24 24.09 -20.26
C VAL A 166 -5.75 24.95 -21.42
N SER A 167 -5.41 26.22 -21.16
CA SER A 167 -5.06 27.18 -22.21
C SER A 167 -3.57 27.27 -22.47
N LYS A 168 -2.72 26.96 -21.47
CA LYS A 168 -1.26 26.99 -21.59
C LYS A 168 -0.69 25.58 -21.68
N VAL A 169 -0.94 24.93 -22.82
CA VAL A 169 -0.38 23.62 -23.16
C VAL A 169 0.52 23.72 -24.38
N HIS A 170 1.42 22.75 -24.56
CA HIS A 170 2.28 22.71 -25.73
C HIS A 170 1.44 22.56 -27.01
N PRO A 171 1.68 23.35 -28.08
CA PRO A 171 0.82 23.41 -29.26
C PRO A 171 0.70 22.06 -29.98
N ASN A 172 1.79 21.29 -30.02
CA ASN A 172 1.85 19.98 -30.68
C ASN A 172 1.61 18.79 -29.74
N GLN A 173 1.37 19.04 -28.45
CA GLN A 173 1.11 17.98 -27.47
C GLN A 173 0.31 18.55 -26.30
N LYS A 174 -1.01 18.49 -26.39
CA LYS A 174 -1.92 19.10 -25.39
C LYS A 174 -1.83 18.45 -24.01
N ARG A 175 -1.23 17.26 -23.87
CA ARG A 175 -0.99 16.61 -22.57
C ARG A 175 0.33 17.03 -21.89
N VAL A 176 1.05 17.95 -22.50
CA VAL A 176 2.20 18.63 -21.89
C VAL A 176 1.77 20.05 -21.58
N PHE A 177 1.72 20.40 -20.30
CA PHE A 177 1.37 21.77 -19.89
C PHE A 177 2.62 22.64 -19.82
N MET A 178 2.43 23.94 -20.00
CA MET A 178 3.50 24.93 -19.90
C MET A 178 3.55 25.48 -18.46
N GLY A 179 4.44 24.90 -17.66
CA GLY A 179 4.73 25.27 -16.29
C GLY A 179 5.79 26.39 -16.17
N ALA A 180 6.14 26.73 -14.93
CA ALA A 180 7.16 27.75 -14.61
C ALA A 180 6.94 29.07 -15.38
N ASN A 181 5.73 29.64 -15.29
CA ASN A 181 5.29 30.82 -16.04
C ASN A 181 5.43 30.71 -17.57
N GLY A 182 5.25 29.50 -18.11
CA GLY A 182 5.29 29.22 -19.54
C GLY A 182 6.68 28.86 -20.08
N THR A 183 7.68 28.73 -19.21
CA THR A 183 9.08 28.46 -19.61
C THR A 183 9.46 26.99 -19.59
N LEU A 184 8.58 26.09 -19.17
CA LEU A 184 8.90 24.67 -19.01
C LEU A 184 7.76 23.77 -19.50
N GLY A 185 8.02 22.86 -20.43
CA GLY A 185 7.07 21.82 -20.82
C GLY A 185 7.09 20.66 -19.83
N VAL A 186 5.97 20.39 -19.15
CA VAL A 186 5.87 19.31 -18.14
C VAL A 186 4.79 18.31 -18.54
N GLY A 187 5.14 17.03 -18.54
CA GLY A 187 4.23 15.91 -18.74
C GLY A 187 4.10 15.04 -17.50
N VAL A 188 2.87 14.75 -17.08
CA VAL A 188 2.60 13.84 -15.97
C VAL A 188 2.44 12.42 -16.51
N LEU A 189 3.28 11.50 -16.05
CA LEU A 189 3.26 10.09 -16.46
C LEU A 189 1.97 9.41 -15.97
N PRO A 190 1.39 8.48 -16.75
CA PRO A 190 0.13 7.82 -16.40
C PRO A 190 0.29 6.98 -15.14
N VAL A 191 -0.51 7.24 -14.11
CA VAL A 191 -0.36 6.60 -12.78
C VAL A 191 -0.67 5.11 -12.81
N ALA A 192 -1.40 4.66 -13.83
CA ALA A 192 -1.63 3.24 -14.08
C ALA A 192 -0.39 2.52 -14.65
N SER A 193 0.52 3.21 -15.34
CA SER A 193 1.71 2.60 -15.92
C SER A 193 2.99 2.94 -15.15
N PHE A 194 3.08 4.13 -14.58
CA PHE A 194 4.15 4.57 -13.68
C PHE A 194 3.54 4.79 -12.30
N SER A 195 3.38 3.69 -11.57
CA SER A 195 2.51 3.63 -10.42
C SER A 195 3.24 3.97 -9.12
N GLY A 196 2.52 4.62 -8.19
CA GLY A 196 2.87 4.57 -6.77
C GLY A 196 2.44 3.25 -6.15
N GLY A 197 2.75 3.03 -4.88
CA GLY A 197 2.47 1.74 -4.26
C GLY A 197 0.98 1.45 -4.11
N HIS A 198 0.14 2.44 -3.79
CA HIS A 198 -1.32 2.19 -3.70
C HIS A 198 -1.90 1.82 -5.08
N THR A 199 -1.59 2.58 -6.13
CA THR A 199 -2.12 2.32 -7.48
C THR A 199 -1.60 1.00 -8.07
N PHE A 200 -0.38 0.58 -7.74
CA PHE A 200 0.18 -0.69 -8.20
C PHE A 200 -0.33 -1.90 -7.41
N TYR A 201 -0.14 -1.91 -6.08
CA TYR A 201 -0.33 -3.11 -5.27
C TYR A 201 -1.78 -3.29 -4.81
N VAL A 202 -2.48 -2.20 -4.48
CA VAL A 202 -3.86 -2.26 -3.95
C VAL A 202 -4.87 -2.25 -5.10
N GLN A 203 -4.80 -1.21 -5.94
CA GLN A 203 -5.78 -1.04 -7.02
C GLN A 203 -5.51 -1.99 -8.19
N ARG A 204 -4.25 -2.37 -8.40
CA ARG A 204 -3.76 -3.00 -9.63
C ARG A 204 -4.24 -2.21 -10.84
N LEU A 205 -4.02 -0.89 -10.77
CA LEU A 205 -4.64 0.09 -11.68
C LEU A 205 -4.27 -0.18 -13.14
N TYR A 206 -3.07 -0.72 -13.40
CA TYR A 206 -2.65 -1.19 -14.73
C TYR A 206 -3.61 -2.24 -15.33
N GLU A 207 -4.22 -3.11 -14.52
CA GLU A 207 -5.23 -4.07 -14.99
C GLU A 207 -6.57 -3.41 -15.27
N VAL A 208 -6.98 -2.49 -14.39
CA VAL A 208 -8.23 -1.73 -14.54
C VAL A 208 -8.17 -0.87 -15.81
N GLN A 209 -7.03 -0.23 -16.03
CA GLN A 209 -6.76 0.61 -17.20
C GLN A 209 -6.29 -0.19 -18.42
N ARG A 210 -6.05 -1.50 -18.30
CA ARG A 210 -5.61 -2.36 -19.42
C ARG A 210 -4.34 -1.85 -20.11
N VAL A 211 -3.40 -1.35 -19.32
CA VAL A 211 -2.10 -0.83 -19.77
C VAL A 211 -0.95 -1.65 -19.20
N LYS A 212 0.21 -1.57 -19.83
CA LYS A 212 1.43 -2.21 -19.34
C LYS A 212 2.07 -1.35 -18.25
N PRO A 213 2.45 -1.92 -17.09
CA PRO A 213 3.26 -1.20 -16.11
C PRO A 213 4.71 -1.04 -16.62
N TYR A 214 5.26 0.16 -16.43
CA TYR A 214 6.64 0.54 -16.76
C TYR A 214 7.48 0.79 -15.53
N ALA A 215 6.88 1.24 -14.43
CA ALA A 215 7.56 1.42 -13.16
C ALA A 215 6.60 1.33 -11.99
N VAL A 216 7.14 0.96 -10.82
CA VAL A 216 6.45 1.07 -9.53
C VAL A 216 7.38 1.73 -8.53
N HIS A 217 6.90 2.78 -7.86
CA HIS A 217 7.56 3.44 -6.74
C HIS A 217 6.90 2.99 -5.43
N CYS A 218 7.69 2.55 -4.44
CA CYS A 218 7.21 2.01 -3.17
C CYS A 218 6.71 3.08 -2.17
N THR A 219 5.79 3.93 -2.64
CA THR A 219 5.06 4.95 -1.86
C THR A 219 3.71 4.43 -1.36
N PHE A 220 3.07 5.12 -0.42
CA PHE A 220 1.77 4.71 0.15
C PHE A 220 1.76 3.30 0.76
N GLN A 221 2.79 2.98 1.54
CA GLN A 221 2.99 1.67 2.18
C GLN A 221 3.34 1.83 3.65
N TYR A 222 3.06 0.80 4.44
CA TYR A 222 3.38 0.72 5.87
C TYR A 222 4.58 -0.20 6.12
N GLY A 223 5.12 -0.17 7.34
CA GLY A 223 6.21 -1.07 7.75
C GLY A 223 7.61 -0.71 7.26
N ALA A 224 7.84 0.54 6.88
CA ALA A 224 9.15 1.07 6.47
C ALA A 224 9.85 0.17 5.40
N ASN A 225 11.17 -0.01 5.48
CA ASN A 225 11.93 -0.85 4.54
C ASN A 225 11.44 -2.32 4.50
N PRO A 226 11.14 -2.99 5.63
CA PRO A 226 10.51 -4.31 5.63
C PRO A 226 9.19 -4.36 4.84
N GLY A 227 8.36 -3.32 4.99
CA GLY A 227 7.13 -3.08 4.24
C GLY A 227 7.30 -3.02 2.74
N LYS A 228 8.18 -2.11 2.28
CA LYS A 228 8.51 -1.94 0.86
C LYS A 228 9.03 -3.23 0.24
N ARG A 229 9.94 -3.90 0.95
CA ARG A 229 10.48 -5.21 0.53
C ARG A 229 9.37 -6.25 0.42
N ASN A 230 8.47 -6.32 1.40
CA ASN A 230 7.37 -7.28 1.38
C ASN A 230 6.41 -7.03 0.20
N ARG A 231 6.08 -5.77 -0.12
CA ARG A 231 5.26 -5.42 -1.29
C ARG A 231 5.89 -5.86 -2.60
N LEU A 232 7.19 -5.64 -2.74
CA LEU A 232 7.95 -6.11 -3.90
C LEU A 232 7.94 -7.64 -3.98
N ARG A 233 8.05 -8.34 -2.85
CA ARG A 233 7.94 -9.80 -2.79
C ARG A 233 6.53 -10.31 -3.15
N GLU A 234 5.48 -9.69 -2.63
CA GLU A 234 4.07 -10.01 -2.95
C GLU A 234 3.80 -9.90 -4.47
N ALA A 235 4.43 -8.92 -5.13
CA ALA A 235 4.39 -8.75 -6.58
C ALA A 235 5.46 -9.56 -7.35
N MET A 236 6.30 -10.34 -6.66
CA MET A 236 7.41 -11.14 -7.22
C MET A 236 8.49 -10.30 -7.94
N LEU A 237 8.62 -9.03 -7.56
CA LEU A 237 9.56 -8.06 -8.11
C LEU A 237 10.88 -7.97 -7.33
N PHE A 238 10.90 -8.38 -6.05
CA PHE A 238 12.14 -8.39 -5.28
C PHE A 238 13.04 -9.56 -5.70
N ASP A 239 14.33 -9.30 -5.86
CA ASP A 239 15.32 -10.31 -6.24
C ASP A 239 15.99 -10.90 -5.00
N ASP A 240 15.32 -11.87 -4.38
CA ASP A 240 15.85 -12.60 -3.23
C ASP A 240 16.88 -13.67 -3.65
N PRO A 241 17.90 -13.95 -2.81
CA PRO A 241 18.86 -15.01 -3.08
C PRO A 241 18.20 -16.40 -3.06
N PRO A 242 18.79 -17.43 -3.71
CA PRO A 242 18.24 -18.77 -3.72
C PRO A 242 17.91 -19.35 -2.34
N SER A 243 18.71 -19.02 -1.32
CA SER A 243 18.52 -19.42 0.08
C SER A 243 17.16 -19.02 0.64
N TYR A 244 16.61 -17.87 0.21
CA TYR A 244 15.27 -17.43 0.61
C TYR A 244 14.19 -18.46 0.28
N TYR A 245 14.36 -19.20 -0.81
CA TYR A 245 13.41 -20.20 -1.31
C TYR A 245 13.70 -21.63 -0.83
N MET A 246 14.96 -21.94 -0.49
CA MET A 246 15.42 -23.33 -0.33
C MET A 246 15.72 -23.73 1.12
N ASP A 247 16.19 -22.79 1.95
CA ASP A 247 16.84 -23.13 3.22
C ASP A 247 15.85 -23.49 4.32
N ASP A 248 14.65 -22.92 4.28
CA ASP A 248 13.62 -23.18 5.30
C ASP A 248 12.67 -24.32 4.90
N SER A 249 11.79 -24.62 5.84
CA SER A 249 10.60 -25.43 5.69
C SER A 249 9.40 -24.59 6.08
N PHE A 250 8.22 -24.89 5.53
CA PHE A 250 7.11 -23.96 5.50
C PHE A 250 5.83 -24.57 6.06
N VAL A 251 5.03 -23.74 6.72
CA VAL A 251 3.63 -24.01 7.08
C VAL A 251 2.75 -23.03 6.33
N SER A 252 1.75 -23.55 5.65
CA SER A 252 0.67 -22.79 5.01
C SER A 252 -0.67 -23.27 5.55
N VAL A 253 -1.68 -22.41 5.48
CA VAL A 253 -3.02 -22.69 5.98
C VAL A 253 -4.08 -22.39 4.94
N GLU A 254 -5.18 -23.13 5.00
CA GLU A 254 -6.41 -22.74 4.33
C GLU A 254 -7.17 -21.72 5.16
N LEU A 255 -7.51 -20.58 4.54
CA LEU A 255 -8.31 -19.56 5.18
C LEU A 255 -9.78 -20.00 5.27
N ARG A 256 -10.44 -19.59 6.35
CA ARG A 256 -11.90 -19.63 6.39
C ARG A 256 -12.46 -18.75 5.28
N LYS A 257 -13.47 -19.26 4.57
CA LYS A 257 -14.23 -18.45 3.62
C LYS A 257 -14.94 -17.34 4.37
N VAL A 258 -14.54 -16.10 4.11
CA VAL A 258 -15.32 -14.93 4.50
C VAL A 258 -16.60 -14.87 3.65
N PRO A 259 -17.75 -14.50 4.22
CA PRO A 259 -18.99 -14.35 3.45
C PRO A 259 -18.76 -13.37 2.30
N SER A 260 -19.02 -13.75 1.06
CA SER A 260 -18.88 -12.84 -0.07
C SER A 260 -19.96 -11.76 -0.01
N ALA A 261 -19.58 -10.49 0.10
CA ALA A 261 -20.45 -9.38 -0.29
C ALA A 261 -20.05 -8.94 -1.68
N THR A 262 -21.03 -8.84 -2.58
CA THR A 262 -20.86 -8.14 -3.85
C THR A 262 -20.61 -6.65 -3.59
N TRP A 263 -19.97 -5.95 -4.54
CA TRP A 263 -19.75 -4.51 -4.40
C TRP A 263 -21.05 -3.74 -4.13
N PRO A 264 -22.19 -3.97 -4.83
CA PRO A 264 -23.46 -3.33 -4.51
C PRO A 264 -23.94 -3.54 -3.06
N GLU A 265 -23.78 -4.75 -2.53
CA GLU A 265 -24.16 -5.08 -1.14
C GLU A 265 -23.23 -4.43 -0.11
N HIS A 266 -21.96 -4.23 -0.46
CA HIS A 266 -20.99 -3.52 0.36
C HIS A 266 -21.23 -2.00 0.30
N SER A 267 -21.41 -1.44 -0.89
CA SER A 267 -21.59 -0.01 -1.14
C SER A 267 -22.91 0.55 -0.62
N ALA A 268 -23.95 -0.29 -0.48
CA ALA A 268 -25.22 0.10 0.15
C ALA A 268 -25.11 0.28 1.67
N LYS A 269 -24.00 -0.11 2.31
CA LYS A 269 -23.78 0.03 3.74
C LYS A 269 -23.36 1.47 4.07
N ASN A 270 -23.75 1.96 5.25
CA ASN A 270 -23.11 3.15 5.80
C ASN A 270 -21.66 2.85 6.24
N SER A 271 -20.86 3.89 6.46
CA SER A 271 -19.43 3.78 6.78
C SER A 271 -19.15 2.89 7.99
N SER A 272 -19.97 2.95 9.04
CA SER A 272 -19.81 2.11 10.23
C SER A 272 -20.06 0.63 9.94
N ALA A 273 -21.07 0.32 9.11
CA ALA A 273 -21.37 -1.04 8.70
C ALA A 273 -20.31 -1.61 7.74
N MET A 274 -19.70 -0.80 6.88
CA MET A 274 -18.54 -1.21 6.06
C MET A 274 -17.34 -1.57 6.95
N LYS A 275 -16.98 -0.69 7.90
CA LYS A 275 -15.87 -0.94 8.85
C LYS A 275 -16.08 -2.23 9.64
N ARG A 276 -17.28 -2.44 10.22
CA ARG A 276 -17.61 -3.69 10.92
C ARG A 276 -17.50 -4.93 10.04
N TYR A 277 -17.94 -4.82 8.78
CA TYR A 277 -17.84 -5.92 7.84
C TYR A 277 -16.38 -6.26 7.51
N HIS A 278 -15.55 -5.25 7.26
CA HIS A 278 -14.11 -5.41 7.08
C HIS A 278 -13.44 -6.08 8.27
N PHE A 279 -13.68 -5.57 9.49
CA PHE A 279 -13.05 -6.11 10.69
C PHE A 279 -13.46 -7.55 11.00
N ARG A 280 -14.76 -7.90 10.88
CA ARG A 280 -15.19 -9.30 11.02
C ARG A 280 -14.56 -10.21 9.97
N GLY A 281 -14.43 -9.72 8.73
CA GLY A 281 -13.76 -10.46 7.67
C GLY A 281 -12.28 -10.67 7.95
N LEU A 282 -11.58 -9.67 8.49
CA LEU A 282 -10.18 -9.81 8.89
C LEU A 282 -10.01 -10.80 10.04
N ASP A 283 -10.81 -10.69 11.11
CA ASP A 283 -10.75 -11.58 12.26
C ASP A 283 -10.89 -13.06 11.86
N MET A 284 -11.87 -13.36 10.99
CA MET A 284 -12.07 -14.71 10.45
C MET A 284 -10.87 -15.27 9.69
N GLN A 285 -10.14 -14.42 8.95
CA GLN A 285 -8.98 -14.83 8.17
C GLN A 285 -7.71 -14.92 9.03
N LEU A 286 -7.50 -13.94 9.92
CA LEU A 286 -6.35 -13.89 10.81
C LEU A 286 -6.36 -15.03 11.84
N GLY A 287 -7.54 -15.51 12.25
CA GLY A 287 -7.67 -16.72 13.07
C GLY A 287 -6.86 -17.91 12.53
N ALA A 288 -6.89 -18.13 11.22
CA ALA A 288 -6.11 -19.19 10.58
C ALA A 288 -4.60 -18.89 10.56
N VAL A 289 -4.23 -17.62 10.35
CA VAL A 289 -2.83 -17.17 10.36
C VAL A 289 -2.20 -17.36 11.75
N TRP A 290 -2.93 -17.05 12.81
CA TRP A 290 -2.46 -17.26 14.19
C TRP A 290 -2.17 -18.73 14.49
N GLN A 291 -3.03 -19.64 14.01
CA GLN A 291 -2.76 -21.07 14.12
C GLN A 291 -1.54 -21.50 13.30
N ALA A 292 -1.34 -20.94 12.10
CA ALA A 292 -0.15 -21.18 11.31
C ALA A 292 1.13 -20.78 12.07
N MET A 293 1.11 -19.61 12.73
CA MET A 293 2.24 -19.13 13.54
C MET A 293 2.53 -20.05 14.73
N ARG A 294 1.51 -20.55 15.43
CA ARG A 294 1.67 -21.51 16.53
C ARG A 294 2.33 -22.80 16.06
N VAL A 295 1.84 -23.39 14.97
CA VAL A 295 2.43 -24.61 14.40
C VAL A 295 3.85 -24.36 13.88
N ALA A 296 4.09 -23.21 13.25
CA ALA A 296 5.41 -22.80 12.78
C ALA A 296 6.42 -22.69 13.94
N ALA A 297 6.01 -22.13 15.08
CA ALA A 297 6.84 -22.04 16.28
C ALA A 297 7.22 -23.42 16.84
N VAL A 298 6.24 -24.33 16.93
CA VAL A 298 6.46 -25.70 17.43
C VAL A 298 7.42 -26.49 16.52
N THR A 299 7.26 -26.32 15.21
CA THR A 299 7.95 -27.14 14.19
C THR A 299 9.22 -26.49 13.64
N ASN A 300 9.57 -25.30 14.13
CA ASN A 300 10.67 -24.48 13.62
C ASN A 300 10.59 -24.26 12.10
N ARG A 301 9.43 -23.86 11.59
CA ARG A 301 9.16 -23.58 10.18
C ARG A 301 8.86 -22.10 9.96
N SER A 302 9.01 -21.62 8.74
CA SER A 302 8.47 -20.33 8.30
C SER A 302 6.96 -20.43 8.01
N VAL A 303 6.19 -19.40 8.34
CA VAL A 303 4.79 -19.30 7.93
C VAL A 303 4.67 -18.67 6.54
N ILE A 304 3.92 -19.30 5.64
CA ILE A 304 3.49 -18.66 4.39
C ILE A 304 2.19 -17.93 4.68
N ILE A 305 2.23 -16.60 4.66
CA ILE A 305 1.05 -15.76 4.88
C ILE A 305 0.11 -15.95 3.69
N PRO A 306 -1.15 -16.36 3.90
CA PRO A 306 -2.09 -16.64 2.81
C PRO A 306 -2.58 -15.36 2.13
N LYS A 307 -3.25 -15.50 0.99
CA LYS A 307 -3.92 -14.39 0.30
C LYS A 307 -5.10 -13.90 1.15
N LEU A 308 -4.92 -12.76 1.81
CA LEU A 308 -5.96 -12.11 2.61
C LEU A 308 -6.83 -11.21 1.71
N ALA A 309 -8.10 -11.00 2.09
CA ALA A 309 -9.02 -10.10 1.42
C ALA A 309 -9.34 -8.90 2.32
N CYS A 310 -9.23 -7.69 1.76
CA CYS A 310 -9.54 -6.45 2.44
C CYS A 310 -10.74 -5.75 1.79
N TYR A 311 -11.61 -5.21 2.65
CA TYR A 311 -12.83 -4.50 2.28
C TYR A 311 -12.77 -3.01 2.61
N CYS A 312 -11.74 -2.59 3.35
CA CYS A 312 -11.38 -1.21 3.57
C CYS A 312 -9.87 -1.05 3.44
N ASP A 313 -9.44 0.09 2.90
CA ASP A 313 -8.05 0.53 2.94
C ASP A 313 -7.57 0.78 4.37
N LYS A 314 -6.24 0.79 4.55
CA LYS A 314 -5.58 1.37 5.72
C LYS A 314 -4.99 2.71 5.28
N TYR A 315 -5.37 3.81 5.93
CA TYR A 315 -4.89 5.16 5.60
C TYR A 315 -4.68 6.02 6.85
N TRP A 316 -3.82 7.03 6.75
CA TRP A 316 -3.51 7.96 7.85
C TRP A 316 -4.64 8.95 8.17
N THR A 317 -5.64 9.05 7.29
CA THR A 317 -6.83 9.90 7.47
C THR A 317 -8.10 9.10 7.28
N GLU A 318 -9.25 9.77 7.44
CA GLU A 318 -10.54 9.16 7.16
C GLU A 318 -10.63 8.61 5.73
N LEU A 319 -11.28 7.45 5.61
CA LEU A 319 -11.54 6.77 4.35
C LEU A 319 -12.86 7.24 3.76
N ASP A 320 -12.92 7.34 2.44
CA ASP A 320 -14.15 7.58 1.69
C ASP A 320 -14.71 6.25 1.18
N GLN A 321 -15.88 5.83 1.68
CA GLN A 321 -16.50 4.54 1.35
C GLN A 321 -15.50 3.36 1.41
N CYS A 322 -14.70 3.35 2.48
CA CYS A 322 -13.64 2.36 2.71
C CYS A 322 -12.46 2.38 1.72
N ARG A 323 -12.23 3.50 1.03
CA ARG A 323 -11.07 3.74 0.18
C ARG A 323 -10.26 4.93 0.66
N VAL A 324 -8.99 4.97 0.28
CA VAL A 324 -8.22 6.22 0.37
C VAL A 324 -8.94 7.31 -0.46
N PRO A 325 -9.09 8.55 0.05
CA PRO A 325 -9.69 9.64 -0.71
C PRO A 325 -9.03 9.80 -2.10
N GLY A 326 -9.84 9.86 -3.16
CA GLY A 326 -9.37 9.93 -4.54
C GLY A 326 -9.08 8.56 -5.20
N ALA A 327 -9.00 7.46 -4.45
CA ALA A 327 -8.78 6.11 -4.98
C ALA A 327 -10.06 5.44 -5.52
N THR A 328 -10.89 6.20 -6.24
CA THR A 328 -12.26 5.83 -6.65
C THR A 328 -12.32 4.55 -7.51
N GLN A 329 -11.21 4.17 -8.13
CA GLN A 329 -11.09 3.01 -9.01
C GLN A 329 -10.67 1.72 -8.27
N THR A 330 -10.50 1.79 -6.94
CA THR A 330 -10.17 0.61 -6.12
C THR A 330 -11.34 -0.38 -6.11
N ARG A 331 -11.05 -1.63 -6.49
CA ARG A 331 -12.00 -2.75 -6.42
C ARG A 331 -12.07 -3.29 -4.99
N ILE A 332 -13.27 -3.59 -4.50
CA ILE A 332 -13.49 -4.20 -3.18
C ILE A 332 -14.24 -5.54 -3.36
N PRO A 333 -13.79 -6.64 -2.71
CA PRO A 333 -12.55 -6.73 -1.97
C PRO A 333 -11.33 -6.66 -2.89
N PHE A 334 -10.21 -6.19 -2.36
CA PHE A 334 -8.90 -6.31 -2.99
C PHE A 334 -8.05 -7.33 -2.23
N LEU A 335 -7.00 -7.83 -2.90
CA LEU A 335 -5.97 -8.64 -2.26
C LEU A 335 -5.30 -7.79 -1.18
N CYS A 336 -5.55 -8.13 0.07
CA CYS A 336 -5.07 -7.33 1.19
C CYS A 336 -3.55 -7.43 1.27
N PRO A 337 -2.85 -6.30 1.15
CA PRO A 337 -1.42 -6.30 1.37
C PRO A 337 -1.10 -6.59 2.82
N MET A 338 -0.02 -7.32 3.06
CA MET A 338 0.30 -7.76 4.42
C MET A 338 0.46 -6.57 5.38
N ASP A 339 1.12 -5.49 4.99
CA ASP A 339 1.36 -4.29 5.80
C ASP A 339 0.08 -3.50 6.17
N HIS A 340 -1.06 -3.82 5.56
CA HIS A 340 -2.36 -3.30 6.01
C HIS A 340 -2.85 -3.96 7.31
N VAL A 341 -2.42 -5.20 7.59
CA VAL A 341 -3.01 -6.03 8.67
C VAL A 341 -2.00 -6.77 9.53
N LEU A 342 -0.77 -6.95 9.05
CA LEU A 342 0.34 -7.63 9.69
C LEU A 342 1.59 -6.84 9.33
N ASP A 343 1.94 -5.85 10.14
CA ASP A 343 3.04 -4.95 9.81
C ASP A 343 4.37 -5.72 9.83
N PRO A 344 5.10 -5.79 8.69
CA PRO A 344 6.33 -6.58 8.61
C PRO A 344 7.41 -6.15 9.61
N ILE A 345 7.38 -4.91 10.10
CA ILE A 345 8.36 -4.43 11.09
C ILE A 345 8.20 -5.12 12.45
N PHE A 346 7.00 -5.64 12.77
CA PHE A 346 6.68 -6.25 14.05
C PHE A 346 6.80 -7.79 14.02
N MET A 347 7.27 -8.38 12.92
CA MET A 347 7.35 -9.84 12.79
C MET A 347 8.50 -10.45 13.61
N ASP A 348 9.61 -9.71 13.74
CA ASP A 348 10.85 -10.21 14.36
C ASP A 348 11.54 -9.19 15.30
N ASP A 349 10.83 -8.13 15.68
CA ASP A 349 11.32 -7.10 16.60
C ASP A 349 11.52 -7.61 18.04
N GLY A 350 11.91 -6.72 18.95
CA GLY A 350 12.18 -7.05 20.35
C GLY A 350 10.97 -7.30 21.25
N ALA A 351 9.73 -7.25 20.74
CA ALA A 351 8.53 -7.35 21.59
C ALA A 351 8.31 -8.75 22.18
N SER A 352 8.89 -9.80 21.58
CA SER A 352 8.79 -11.18 22.06
C SER A 352 10.02 -12.01 21.69
N ASP A 353 10.38 -12.97 22.55
CA ASP A 353 11.42 -13.98 22.32
C ASP A 353 11.15 -14.84 21.07
N PHE A 354 9.90 -14.97 20.66
CA PHE A 354 9.53 -15.64 19.42
C PHE A 354 9.58 -14.67 18.24
N LYS A 355 10.47 -14.96 17.28
CA LYS A 355 10.57 -14.24 16.00
C LYS A 355 9.83 -15.02 14.92
N VAL A 356 8.84 -14.38 14.30
CA VAL A 356 8.12 -14.99 13.18
C VAL A 356 9.04 -14.97 11.96
N ARG A 357 9.37 -16.14 11.43
CA ARG A 357 9.91 -16.25 10.07
C ARG A 357 8.75 -16.44 9.12
N TRP A 358 8.67 -15.64 8.06
CA TRP A 358 7.53 -15.68 7.14
C TRP A 358 7.94 -15.64 5.67
N ARG A 359 6.98 -15.99 4.82
CA ARG A 359 6.99 -15.79 3.37
C ARG A 359 5.65 -15.19 2.96
N GLU A 360 5.70 -14.35 1.93
CA GLU A 360 4.55 -13.70 1.33
C GLU A 360 3.61 -14.70 0.61
N HIS A 361 2.38 -14.28 0.34
CA HIS A 361 1.37 -15.14 -0.28
C HIS A 361 1.73 -15.63 -1.69
N SER A 362 2.64 -14.92 -2.39
CA SER A 362 3.10 -15.25 -3.74
C SER A 362 4.31 -16.18 -3.74
N PHE A 363 4.86 -16.54 -2.57
CA PHE A 363 6.11 -17.29 -2.46
C PHE A 363 6.15 -18.59 -3.27
N LEU A 364 5.10 -19.42 -3.17
CA LEU A 364 5.00 -20.68 -3.93
C LEU A 364 4.62 -20.47 -5.40
N GLU A 365 4.09 -19.29 -5.75
CA GLU A 365 3.77 -18.88 -7.12
C GLU A 365 5.00 -18.28 -7.82
N ASN A 366 5.99 -17.82 -7.04
CA ASN A 366 7.20 -17.20 -7.53
C ASN A 366 8.00 -18.19 -8.41
N PRO A 367 8.36 -17.82 -9.65
CA PRO A 367 9.14 -18.70 -10.54
C PRO A 367 10.54 -19.00 -10.00
N ARG A 368 11.09 -18.15 -9.12
CA ARG A 368 12.38 -18.40 -8.45
C ARG A 368 12.28 -19.46 -7.36
N CYS A 369 11.08 -19.73 -6.83
CA CYS A 369 10.87 -20.85 -5.92
C CYS A 369 10.99 -22.18 -6.69
N PRO A 370 11.92 -23.07 -6.34
CA PRO A 370 12.11 -24.31 -7.10
C PRO A 370 10.90 -25.24 -7.05
N ASP A 371 10.62 -25.91 -8.15
CA ASP A 371 9.53 -26.88 -8.27
C ASP A 371 9.60 -27.99 -7.22
N TRP A 372 10.80 -28.42 -6.83
CA TRP A 372 10.97 -29.47 -5.81
C TRP A 372 10.53 -29.00 -4.41
N VAL A 373 10.64 -27.71 -4.09
CA VAL A 373 10.08 -27.13 -2.86
C VAL A 373 8.57 -27.16 -2.92
N LYS A 374 7.99 -26.69 -4.04
CA LYS A 374 6.54 -26.63 -4.27
C LYS A 374 5.88 -28.01 -4.21
N ARG A 375 6.54 -29.02 -4.79
CA ARG A 375 6.05 -30.42 -4.86
C ARG A 375 6.31 -31.21 -3.58
N SER A 376 7.28 -30.81 -2.75
CA SER A 376 7.54 -31.41 -1.44
C SER A 376 6.48 -30.94 -0.43
N ARG A 377 5.22 -31.36 -0.66
CA ARG A 377 4.05 -30.94 0.09
C ARG A 377 3.33 -32.12 0.75
N VAL A 378 2.88 -31.90 1.98
CA VAL A 378 1.92 -32.75 2.68
C VAL A 378 0.73 -31.90 3.14
N THR A 379 -0.48 -32.42 2.96
CA THR A 379 -1.71 -31.74 3.38
C THR A 379 -2.31 -32.44 4.61
N PHE A 380 -2.58 -31.68 5.66
CA PHE A 380 -3.16 -32.18 6.91
C PHE A 380 -4.62 -31.80 7.03
N TYR A 381 -5.45 -32.76 7.47
CA TYR A 381 -6.83 -32.51 7.90
C TYR A 381 -7.01 -32.96 9.34
N SER A 382 -7.86 -32.24 10.06
CA SER A 382 -8.24 -32.61 11.43
C SER A 382 -9.51 -33.47 11.40
N SER A 383 -9.51 -34.58 12.14
CA SER A 383 -10.63 -35.52 12.21
C SER A 383 -10.90 -35.91 13.65
N ALA A 384 -12.13 -35.65 14.12
CA ALA A 384 -12.55 -35.99 15.47
C ALA A 384 -12.62 -37.51 15.73
N THR A 385 -12.60 -38.34 14.67
CA THR A 385 -12.64 -39.81 14.78
C THR A 385 -11.26 -40.44 14.61
N ALA A 386 -10.25 -39.68 14.17
CA ALA A 386 -8.89 -40.16 14.07
C ALA A 386 -8.22 -40.16 15.46
N THR A 387 -7.62 -41.29 15.84
CA THR A 387 -6.81 -41.42 17.07
C THR A 387 -5.31 -41.50 16.77
N ARG A 388 -4.95 -41.63 15.49
CA ARG A 388 -3.58 -41.69 14.97
C ARG A 388 -3.53 -41.14 13.55
N PRO A 389 -2.35 -40.77 13.02
CA PRO A 389 -2.20 -40.36 11.63
C PRO A 389 -2.72 -41.43 10.65
N VAL A 390 -3.54 -41.02 9.69
CA VAL A 390 -4.01 -41.89 8.59
C VAL A 390 -3.64 -41.26 7.26
N GLU A 391 -2.74 -41.91 6.54
CA GLU A 391 -2.25 -41.45 5.23
C GLU A 391 -3.19 -41.85 4.10
N ARG A 392 -3.36 -40.94 3.15
CA ARG A 392 -4.13 -41.12 1.92
C ARG A 392 -3.42 -40.40 0.78
N TRP A 393 -3.54 -40.94 -0.42
CA TRP A 393 -3.10 -40.24 -1.63
C TRP A 393 -4.30 -39.57 -2.30
N VAL A 394 -4.27 -38.24 -2.44
CA VAL A 394 -5.34 -37.44 -3.04
C VAL A 394 -4.73 -36.52 -4.10
N VAL A 395 -5.00 -36.83 -5.37
CA VAL A 395 -4.43 -36.10 -6.52
C VAL A 395 -4.83 -34.62 -6.50
N GLN A 396 -6.08 -34.32 -6.14
CA GLN A 396 -6.61 -32.95 -6.08
C GLN A 396 -5.92 -32.10 -5.00
N GLU A 397 -5.38 -32.71 -3.95
CA GLU A 397 -4.66 -32.05 -2.86
C GLU A 397 -3.13 -32.01 -3.09
N GLY A 398 -2.69 -32.42 -4.28
CA GLY A 398 -1.28 -32.40 -4.67
C GLY A 398 -0.45 -33.57 -4.14
N GLY A 399 -1.08 -34.65 -3.66
CA GLY A 399 -0.38 -35.88 -3.26
C GLY A 399 -0.79 -36.39 -1.88
N LEU A 400 0.16 -36.41 -0.95
CA LEU A 400 -0.03 -37.00 0.39
C LEU A 400 -0.96 -36.14 1.24
N VAL A 401 -2.02 -36.77 1.72
CA VAL A 401 -2.96 -36.26 2.71
C VAL A 401 -2.86 -37.09 3.98
N VAL A 402 -2.80 -36.43 5.14
CA VAL A 402 -2.75 -37.08 6.45
C VAL A 402 -3.92 -36.59 7.30
N LEU A 403 -4.78 -37.52 7.71
CA LEU A 403 -5.83 -37.25 8.70
C LEU A 403 -5.23 -37.38 10.10
N LEU A 404 -5.43 -36.38 10.94
CA LEU A 404 -4.91 -36.32 12.31
C LEU A 404 -6.05 -36.16 13.32
N PRO A 405 -5.84 -36.57 14.58
CA PRO A 405 -6.71 -36.15 15.67
C PRO A 405 -6.84 -34.63 15.73
N THR A 406 -7.99 -34.13 16.18
CA THR A 406 -8.20 -32.69 16.41
C THR A 406 -7.51 -32.22 17.70
N ASN A 407 -7.20 -30.92 17.77
CA ASN A 407 -6.69 -30.23 18.97
C ASN A 407 -5.38 -30.81 19.51
N LEU A 408 -4.41 -31.04 18.62
CA LEU A 408 -3.08 -31.55 18.98
C LEU A 408 -2.34 -30.55 19.86
N THR A 409 -1.68 -31.03 20.92
CA THR A 409 -0.72 -30.19 21.66
C THR A 409 0.58 -30.01 20.86
N ASP A 410 1.46 -29.11 21.30
CA ASP A 410 2.80 -29.02 20.74
C ASP A 410 3.60 -30.32 20.93
N GLY A 411 3.41 -31.03 22.04
CA GLY A 411 3.95 -32.37 22.26
C GLY A 411 3.45 -33.38 21.22
N ASP A 412 2.14 -33.42 20.98
CA ASP A 412 1.54 -34.28 19.95
C ASP A 412 2.09 -33.96 18.56
N ILE A 413 2.19 -32.68 18.19
CA ILE A 413 2.75 -32.23 16.91
C ILE A 413 4.20 -32.67 16.75
N ARG A 414 5.03 -32.50 17.80
CA ARG A 414 6.45 -32.87 17.76
C ARG A 414 6.65 -34.36 17.57
N GLU A 415 5.80 -35.20 18.15
CA GLU A 415 5.93 -36.65 18.09
C GLU A 415 5.21 -37.26 16.88
N MET A 416 3.92 -36.96 16.71
CA MET A 416 3.09 -37.57 15.66
C MET A 416 3.53 -37.16 14.26
N LEU A 417 4.07 -35.96 14.09
CA LEU A 417 4.40 -35.44 12.76
C LEU A 417 5.85 -35.69 12.35
N LYS A 418 6.71 -36.28 13.20
CA LYS A 418 8.11 -36.62 12.86
C LYS A 418 8.27 -37.27 11.47
N PRO A 419 7.42 -38.23 11.05
CA PRO A 419 7.55 -38.86 9.74
C PRO A 419 7.44 -37.88 8.56
N TYR A 420 6.80 -36.72 8.76
CA TYR A 420 6.51 -35.75 7.73
C TYR A 420 7.50 -34.57 7.69
N TYR A 421 8.54 -34.57 8.53
CA TYR A 421 9.48 -33.44 8.64
C TYR A 421 10.29 -33.22 7.35
N ALA A 422 10.48 -34.27 6.55
CA ALA A 422 11.16 -34.20 5.26
C ALA A 422 10.38 -33.39 4.20
N PHE A 423 9.06 -33.20 4.38
CA PHE A 423 8.28 -32.35 3.48
C PHE A 423 8.58 -30.88 3.73
N LYS A 424 8.88 -30.15 2.65
CA LYS A 424 9.17 -28.71 2.71
C LYS A 424 7.94 -27.89 3.03
N VAL A 425 6.78 -28.24 2.48
CA VAL A 425 5.54 -27.47 2.67
C VAL A 425 4.52 -28.32 3.41
N TRP A 426 4.12 -27.84 4.58
CA TRP A 426 2.97 -28.36 5.31
C TRP A 426 1.77 -27.48 4.99
N HIS A 427 0.70 -28.07 4.49
CA HIS A 427 -0.55 -27.37 4.24
C HIS A 427 -1.62 -27.85 5.21
N ILE A 428 -2.09 -26.98 6.09
CA ILE A 428 -3.07 -27.33 7.11
C ILE A 428 -4.45 -26.87 6.68
N LYS A 429 -5.36 -27.83 6.56
CA LYS A 429 -6.79 -27.60 6.38
C LYS A 429 -7.44 -27.51 7.75
N GLU A 430 -8.37 -26.56 7.91
CA GLU A 430 -9.07 -26.31 9.18
C GLU A 430 -8.11 -26.08 10.37
N PRO A 431 -7.20 -25.10 10.30
CA PRO A 431 -6.11 -24.95 11.26
C PRO A 431 -6.57 -24.71 12.71
N GLU A 432 -7.79 -24.26 12.94
CA GLU A 432 -8.39 -24.03 14.26
C GLU A 432 -8.89 -25.31 14.92
N LYS A 433 -9.02 -26.40 14.15
CA LYS A 433 -9.24 -27.75 14.70
C LYS A 433 -7.92 -28.52 14.85
N PHE A 434 -6.82 -27.98 14.32
CA PHE A 434 -5.53 -28.67 14.25
C PHE A 434 -4.75 -28.53 15.56
N PHE A 435 -4.54 -27.30 16.02
CA PHE A 435 -3.72 -27.01 17.21
C PHE A 435 -4.60 -26.73 18.43
N GLY A 436 -4.41 -27.51 19.49
CA GLY A 436 -5.17 -27.45 20.74
C GLY A 436 -4.49 -26.65 21.86
N GLY A 437 -3.18 -26.45 21.80
CA GLY A 437 -2.45 -25.62 22.77
C GLY A 437 -1.03 -26.11 23.06
N PHE A 438 -0.39 -25.42 24.00
CA PHE A 438 0.99 -25.67 24.40
C PHE A 438 1.08 -26.35 25.77
N ASP A 439 1.81 -27.47 25.80
CA ASP A 439 2.38 -28.10 26.99
C ASP A 439 3.56 -27.25 27.51
N ASP A 440 4.43 -26.73 26.62
CA ASP A 440 5.48 -25.77 26.97
C ASP A 440 4.92 -24.36 27.20
N LYS A 441 4.77 -23.98 28.47
CA LYS A 441 4.25 -22.68 28.87
C LYS A 441 5.16 -21.50 28.50
N LYS A 442 6.47 -21.71 28.40
CA LYS A 442 7.40 -20.64 28.01
C LYS A 442 7.26 -20.34 26.52
N LEU A 443 7.21 -21.40 25.69
CA LEU A 443 6.93 -21.26 24.27
C LEU A 443 5.56 -20.61 24.03
N ALA A 444 4.54 -21.05 24.77
CA ALA A 444 3.20 -20.47 24.71
C ALA A 444 3.25 -18.95 24.95
N ALA A 445 3.86 -18.51 26.04
CA ALA A 445 3.93 -17.09 26.39
C ALA A 445 4.64 -16.26 25.30
N ALA A 446 5.75 -16.76 24.75
CA ALA A 446 6.46 -16.07 23.68
C ALA A 446 5.62 -15.97 22.40
N VAL A 447 4.97 -17.06 21.97
CA VAL A 447 4.16 -17.08 20.75
C VAL A 447 2.91 -16.21 20.89
N GLU A 448 2.18 -16.32 22.01
CA GLU A 448 0.98 -15.52 22.22
C GLU A 448 1.31 -14.03 22.36
N SER A 449 2.37 -13.66 23.08
CA SER A 449 2.84 -12.27 23.15
C SER A 449 3.20 -11.70 21.77
N ARG A 450 3.80 -12.50 20.89
CA ARG A 450 4.05 -12.10 19.50
C ARG A 450 2.76 -11.91 18.71
N ILE A 451 1.79 -12.81 18.87
CA ILE A 451 0.50 -12.71 18.18
C ILE A 451 -0.26 -11.46 18.65
N GLU A 452 -0.29 -11.19 19.95
CA GLU A 452 -0.90 -10.00 20.53
C GLU A 452 -0.25 -8.70 19.98
N HIS A 453 1.08 -8.68 19.86
CA HIS A 453 1.81 -7.55 19.27
C HIS A 453 1.51 -7.33 17.77
N LEU A 454 1.23 -8.41 17.03
CA LEU A 454 0.88 -8.36 15.61
C LEU A 454 -0.60 -8.09 15.35
N GLN A 455 -1.47 -8.34 16.32
CA GLN A 455 -2.91 -8.27 16.14
C GLN A 455 -3.34 -6.81 15.88
N PRO A 456 -4.05 -6.52 14.77
CA PRO A 456 -4.59 -5.19 14.55
C PRO A 456 -5.51 -4.76 15.69
N VAL A 457 -5.38 -3.49 16.11
CA VAL A 457 -6.33 -2.91 17.06
C VAL A 457 -7.69 -2.78 16.37
N MET A 458 -8.59 -3.69 16.72
CA MET A 458 -9.96 -3.67 16.25
C MET A 458 -10.76 -2.74 17.16
N PRO A 459 -11.45 -1.71 16.65
CA PRO A 459 -12.37 -0.96 17.48
C PRO A 459 -13.43 -1.91 18.04
N PRO A 460 -13.81 -1.79 19.32
CA PRO A 460 -14.87 -2.63 19.89
C PRO A 460 -16.12 -2.52 19.03
N ASP A 461 -16.78 -3.66 18.75
CA ASP A 461 -18.02 -3.67 17.98
C ASP A 461 -19.03 -2.77 18.71
N PRO A 462 -19.41 -1.59 18.16
CA PRO A 462 -20.44 -0.81 18.81
C PRO A 462 -21.70 -1.68 18.79
N ALA A 463 -22.32 -1.86 19.95
CA ALA A 463 -23.54 -2.64 20.11
C ALA A 463 -24.50 -2.33 18.95
N PRO A 464 -25.20 -3.35 18.40
CA PRO A 464 -26.17 -3.12 17.34
C PRO A 464 -27.08 -1.95 17.76
N PRO A 465 -27.43 -1.04 16.83
CA PRO A 465 -28.32 0.06 17.17
C PRO A 465 -29.58 -0.51 17.82
N PRO A 466 -30.11 0.13 18.87
CA PRO A 466 -31.33 -0.34 19.52
C PRO A 466 -32.40 -0.54 18.44
N PRO A 467 -33.21 -1.61 18.54
CA PRO A 467 -34.29 -1.82 17.60
C PRO A 467 -35.14 -0.54 17.51
N PRO A 468 -35.64 -0.17 16.33
CA PRO A 468 -36.50 0.99 16.20
C PRO A 468 -37.61 0.86 17.24
N LEU A 469 -37.79 1.90 18.06
CA LEU A 469 -38.90 1.98 19.00
C LEU A 469 -40.15 1.61 18.23
N ALA A 470 -40.79 0.51 18.64
CA ALA A 470 -42.05 0.10 18.05
C ALA A 470 -42.99 1.30 18.16
N ASN A 471 -43.42 1.83 17.00
CA ASN A 471 -44.46 2.84 16.96
C ASN A 471 -45.65 2.28 17.74
N SER A 472 -45.86 2.78 18.95
CA SER A 472 -47.08 2.54 19.69
C SER A 472 -48.19 3.27 18.94
N THR A 473 -48.79 2.61 17.96
CA THR A 473 -50.13 2.97 17.49
C THR A 473 -51.11 2.61 18.60
N ALA A 474 -51.17 3.46 19.62
CA ALA A 474 -52.33 3.53 20.49
C ALA A 474 -53.45 4.22 19.70
N PRO A 475 -54.67 3.66 19.65
CA PRO A 475 -55.78 4.28 18.94
C PRO A 475 -56.18 5.60 19.62
N VAL A 476 -56.25 6.67 18.84
CA VAL A 476 -56.84 7.95 19.26
C VAL A 476 -58.34 7.76 19.48
N PRO A 477 -58.94 8.17 20.61
CA PRO A 477 -60.38 8.08 20.81
C PRO A 477 -61.11 9.12 19.97
N VAL A 478 -62.16 8.67 19.28
CA VAL A 478 -63.12 9.51 18.55
C VAL A 478 -63.85 10.43 19.55
N GLN A 479 -63.78 11.73 19.34
CA GLN A 479 -64.74 12.70 19.88
C GLN A 479 -65.40 13.49 18.76
N THR A 480 -66.71 13.62 18.91
CA THR A 480 -67.72 14.06 17.95
C THR A 480 -67.85 15.58 17.86
N ALA A 481 -68.04 16.05 16.62
CA ALA A 481 -68.81 17.18 16.11
C ALA A 481 -69.15 18.42 16.99
N GLY A 482 -68.84 19.59 16.43
CA GLY A 482 -69.51 20.90 16.62
C GLY A 482 -68.83 21.91 15.69
N HIS A 483 -69.27 22.06 14.44
CA HIS A 483 -70.17 23.11 13.92
C HIS A 483 -69.68 24.57 14.11
N ASP A 484 -69.79 25.33 13.00
CA ASP A 484 -69.60 26.77 12.80
C ASP A 484 -68.17 27.21 12.44
N GLY A 485 -67.89 27.90 11.33
CA GLY A 485 -68.71 28.36 10.22
C GLY A 485 -67.85 29.26 9.31
N THR A 486 -68.27 29.42 8.06
CA THR A 486 -67.91 30.47 7.07
C THR A 486 -66.45 30.52 6.54
N VAL A 487 -66.17 30.25 5.24
CA VAL A 487 -66.48 31.03 3.99
C VAL A 487 -65.68 32.35 3.99
N ASP A 488 -64.85 32.75 3.01
CA ASP A 488 -64.66 32.40 1.59
C ASP A 488 -63.32 32.99 1.08
N ALA A 489 -62.92 32.56 -0.14
CA ALA A 489 -62.36 33.34 -1.27
C ALA A 489 -61.23 34.40 -1.05
N SER A 490 -60.36 34.76 -1.98
CA SER A 490 -59.90 34.28 -3.28
C SER A 490 -58.75 35.24 -3.68
N THR A 491 -57.80 34.72 -4.46
CA THR A 491 -57.06 35.39 -5.55
C THR A 491 -56.30 36.72 -5.37
N ASN A 492 -55.05 36.66 -5.83
CA ASN A 492 -54.40 37.53 -6.85
C ASN A 492 -53.31 38.56 -6.45
N THR A 493 -52.15 38.32 -7.10
CA THR A 493 -51.27 39.26 -7.82
C THR A 493 -50.30 40.21 -7.11
N ALA A 494 -49.01 39.93 -7.38
CA ALA A 494 -48.02 40.77 -8.07
C ALA A 494 -47.11 41.76 -7.33
N THR A 495 -45.82 41.70 -7.74
CA THR A 495 -44.76 42.75 -7.75
C THR A 495 -44.24 43.22 -6.38
N THR A 496 -42.95 43.51 -6.09
CA THR A 496 -41.70 43.78 -6.82
C THR A 496 -40.59 43.82 -5.76
N GLY A 497 -39.32 43.53 -6.09
CA GLY A 497 -38.21 43.79 -5.17
C GLY A 497 -36.83 43.49 -5.76
N VAL A 498 -36.04 44.54 -5.95
CA VAL A 498 -34.74 44.61 -6.60
C VAL A 498 -33.59 44.32 -5.62
N ALA A 499 -32.52 43.68 -6.15
CA ALA A 499 -31.09 43.68 -5.79
C ALA A 499 -30.64 43.60 -4.32
N THR A 500 -29.70 42.69 -4.03
CA THR A 500 -28.29 43.06 -3.74
C THR A 500 -27.39 41.81 -3.66
N THR A 501 -26.23 41.94 -4.30
CA THR A 501 -25.03 41.13 -4.17
C THR A 501 -24.51 41.10 -2.75
N ASN A 502 -24.01 39.96 -2.26
CA ASN A 502 -22.96 39.92 -1.25
C ASN A 502 -22.04 38.73 -1.48
N GLU A 503 -20.77 39.06 -1.64
CA GLU A 503 -19.60 38.20 -1.60
C GLU A 503 -19.57 37.41 -0.28
N VAL A 504 -19.22 36.12 -0.34
CA VAL A 504 -18.69 35.40 0.81
C VAL A 504 -17.33 34.85 0.40
N THR A 505 -16.32 35.47 1.01
CA THR A 505 -14.90 35.13 0.97
C THR A 505 -14.67 33.75 1.59
N GLY A 506 -14.31 32.77 0.75
CA GLY A 506 -13.81 31.46 1.19
C GLY A 506 -12.34 31.59 1.62
N THR A 507 -12.09 31.52 2.93
CA THR A 507 -10.75 31.47 3.52
C THR A 507 -10.17 30.06 3.37
N ASN A 508 -8.98 29.97 2.79
CA ASN A 508 -8.17 28.76 2.69
C ASN A 508 -7.79 28.27 4.09
N ALA A 509 -8.17 27.03 4.42
CA ALA A 509 -7.74 26.35 5.62
C ALA A 509 -6.28 25.89 5.46
N GLN A 510 -5.38 26.55 6.19
CA GLN A 510 -4.03 26.08 6.46
C GLN A 510 -4.12 24.76 7.25
N THR A 511 -3.62 23.67 6.66
CA THR A 511 -3.36 22.43 7.38
C THR A 511 -2.02 22.54 8.11
N GLY A 512 -2.09 23.01 9.36
CA GLY A 512 -0.97 22.95 10.30
C GLY A 512 -0.64 21.50 10.64
N SER A 513 0.63 21.13 10.46
CA SER A 513 1.17 19.84 10.88
C SER A 513 1.22 19.77 12.42
N SER A 514 0.48 18.85 13.02
CA SER A 514 0.70 18.48 14.42
C SER A 514 1.78 17.41 14.50
N THR A 515 2.88 17.77 15.13
CA THR A 515 3.90 16.88 15.66
C THR A 515 3.27 15.99 16.74
N ALA A 516 3.05 14.71 16.44
CA ALA A 516 2.78 13.69 17.46
C ALA A 516 4.10 12.96 17.75
N ALA A 517 4.71 13.31 18.88
CA ALA A 517 5.81 12.56 19.46
C ALA A 517 5.32 11.15 19.84
N LEU A 518 6.07 10.12 19.44
CA LEU A 518 5.98 8.78 19.99
C LEU A 518 6.34 8.85 21.48
N PRO A 519 5.56 8.26 22.40
CA PRO A 519 6.03 8.06 23.75
C PRO A 519 7.04 6.91 23.76
N GLU A 520 8.18 7.15 24.41
CA GLU A 520 9.12 6.09 24.80
C GLU A 520 8.39 5.01 25.60
N ARG A 521 8.46 3.75 25.14
CA ARG A 521 8.65 2.54 25.95
C ARG A 521 8.89 1.32 25.09
#